data_AF-A0A0D5NNY9-F1
#
_entry.id   AF-A0A0D5NNY9-F1
#
_cell.length_a   1.000
_cell.length_b   1.000
_cell.length_c   1.000
_cell.angle_alpha   90.00
_cell.angle_beta   90.00
_cell.angle_gamma   90.00
#
_symmetry.space_group_name_H-M   'P 1'
#
loop_
_entity.id
_entity.type
_entity.pdbx_description
1 polymer ?
#
loop_
_entity_poly.entity_id
_entity_poly.type
_entity_poly.pdbx_seq_one_letter_code
_entity_poly.pdbx_strand_id
1 'polypeptide(L)' 'MIGIGKAFEFSIPLWFMSAYLILRLDAVGYKLRTMKKEARASRLIGWINVVLGILALIGSWFI' A
#
# COMPACT_ATOMS: atom_id res chain seq x y z
N MET A 1 0.72 13.11 -23.77
CA MET A 1 -0.22 12.04 -23.38
C MET A 1 0.60 10.99 -22.64
N ILE A 2 0.39 10.79 -21.34
CA ILE A 2 1.11 9.75 -20.58
C ILE A 2 0.53 8.40 -21.02
N GLY A 3 1.36 7.51 -21.55
CA GLY A 3 0.92 6.17 -21.93
C GLY A 3 0.45 5.38 -20.71
N ILE A 4 -0.58 4.56 -20.87
CA ILE A 4 -1.20 3.78 -19.79
C ILE A 4 -0.15 2.97 -19.02
N GLY A 5 0.84 2.38 -19.69
CA GLY A 5 1.96 1.68 -19.06
C GLY A 5 2.79 2.56 -18.11
N LYS A 6 3.08 3.82 -18.47
CA LYS A 6 3.83 4.74 -17.59
C LYS A 6 3.03 5.17 -16.36
N ALA A 7 1.72 5.38 -16.51
CA ALA A 7 0.85 5.67 -15.37
C ALA A 7 0.74 4.46 -14.43
N PHE A 8 0.71 3.25 -14.99
CA PHE A 8 0.70 2.00 -14.25
C PHE A 8 2.00 1.81 -13.46
N GLU A 9 3.16 1.97 -14.10
CA GLU A 9 4.47 1.91 -13.43
C GLU A 9 4.62 2.95 -12.32
N PHE A 10 4.13 4.17 -12.55
CA PHE A 10 4.16 5.23 -11.55
C PHE A 10 3.32 4.91 -10.30
N SER A 11 2.27 4.09 -10.46
CA SER A 11 1.43 3.68 -9.32
C SER A 11 2.12 2.68 -8.40
N ILE A 12 3.08 1.89 -8.89
CA ILE A 12 3.78 0.85 -8.13
C ILE A 12 4.46 1.42 -6.87
N PRO A 13 5.34 2.43 -6.94
CA PRO A 13 5.96 3.00 -5.74
C PRO A 13 4.93 3.65 -4.81
N LEU A 14 3.81 4.17 -5.34
CA LEU A 14 2.74 4.75 -4.53
C LEU A 14 2.04 3.69 -3.67
N TRP A 15 1.82 2.48 -4.20
CA TRP A 15 1.29 1.35 -3.42
C TRP A 15 2.19 1.01 -2.22
N PHE A 16 3.50 0.91 -2.45
CA PHE A 16 4.45 0.62 -1.37
C PHE A 16 4.60 1.77 -0.37
N MET A 17 4.60 3.02 -0.85
CA MET A 17 4.68 4.19 0.02
C MET A 17 3.43 4.32 0.90
N SER A 18 2.25 4.09 0.31
CA SER A 18 0.99 4.09 1.04
C SER A 18 0.94 2.96 2.07
N ALA A 19 1.36 1.74 1.70
CA ALA A 19 1.49 0.63 2.63
C ALA A 19 2.41 0.97 3.82
N TYR A 20 3.56 1.59 3.55
CA TYR A 20 4.51 2.01 4.59
C TYR A 20 3.87 3.03 5.55
N LEU A 21 3.19 4.06 5.02
CA LEU A 21 2.53 5.08 5.83
C LEU A 21 1.41 4.47 6.69
N ILE A 22 0.56 3.61 6.12
CA ILE A 22 -0.53 2.96 6.86
C ILE A 22 0.02 2.05 7.97
N LEU A 23 1.07 1.29 7.70
CA LEU A 23 1.65 0.37 8.69
C LEU A 23 2.41 1.09 9.80
N ARG A 24 3.09 2.21 9.50
CA ARG A 24 3.95 2.94 10.46
C ARG A 24 3.24 4.07 11.18
N LEU A 25 2.35 4.80 10.52
CA LEU A 25 1.64 5.94 11.11
C LEU A 25 0.30 5.49 11.68
N ASP A 26 -0.58 4.95 10.84
CA ASP A 26 -1.96 4.65 11.24
C ASP A 26 -2.01 3.49 12.21
N ALA A 27 -1.49 2.32 11.83
CA ALA A 27 -1.56 1.13 12.66
C ALA A 27 -0.83 1.28 14.01
N VAL A 28 0.27 2.06 14.04
CA VAL A 28 0.98 2.37 15.28
C VAL A 28 0.23 3.43 16.07
N GLY A 29 -0.26 4.49 15.44
CA GLY A 29 -1.04 5.55 16.08
C GLY A 29 -2.33 5.02 16.72
N TYR A 30 -3.03 4.10 16.07
CA TYR A 30 -4.19 3.42 16.64
C TYR A 30 -3.81 2.49 17.80
N LYS A 31 -2.67 1.79 17.69
CA LYS A 31 -2.16 0.95 18.79
C LYS A 31 -1.83 1.79 20.03
N LEU A 32 -1.16 2.93 19.86
CA LEU A 32 -0.80 3.85 20.94
C LEU A 32 -2.02 4.47 21.61
N ARG A 33 -3.11 4.68 20.85
CA ARG A 33 -4.41 5.14 21.36
C ARG A 33 -5.30 4.01 21.91
N THR A 34 -4.77 2.81 22.11
CA THR A 34 -5.52 1.62 22.58
C THR A 34 -6.66 1.16 21.65
N MET A 35 -6.72 1.66 20.42
CA MET A 35 -7.73 1.31 19.40
C MET A 35 -7.35 0.03 18.66
N LYS A 36 -7.41 -1.11 19.36
CA LYS A 36 -6.94 -2.41 18.85
C LYS A 36 -7.63 -2.87 17.55
N LYS A 37 -8.93 -2.57 17.39
CA LYS A 37 -9.71 -2.93 16.20
C LYS A 37 -9.22 -2.17 14.96
N GLU A 38 -9.13 -0.84 15.07
CA GLU A 38 -8.63 0.02 13.99
C GLU A 38 -7.17 -0.29 13.64
N ALA A 39 -6.32 -0.54 14.64
CA ALA A 39 -4.94 -0.94 14.42
C ALA A 39 -4.83 -2.24 13.59
N ARG A 40 -5.73 -3.21 13.81
CA ARG A 40 -5.75 -4.46 13.04
C ARG A 40 -6.28 -4.24 11.63
N ALA A 41 -7.33 -3.41 11.47
CA ALA A 41 -7.86 -3.03 10.16
C ALA A 41 -6.81 -2.31 9.32
N SER A 42 -6.12 -1.31 9.88
CA SER A 42 -5.03 -0.61 9.20
C SER A 42 -3.89 -1.54 8.82
N ARG A 43 -3.50 -2.51 9.67
CA ARG A 43 -2.50 -3.51 9.28
C ARG A 43 -2.94 -4.35 8.10
N LEU A 44 -4.19 -4.80 8.09
CA LEU A 44 -4.74 -5.55 6.96
C LEU A 44 -4.70 -4.71 5.68
N ILE A 45 -5.17 -3.46 5.73
CA ILE A 45 -5.16 -2.55 4.58
C ILE A 45 -3.72 -2.30 4.09
N GLY A 46 -2.78 -2.06 5.01
CA GLY A 46 -1.37 -1.88 4.68
C GLY A 46 -0.77 -3.09 3.98
N TRP A 47 -1.04 -4.30 4.48
CA TRP A 47 -0.59 -5.54 3.83
C TRP A 47 -1.26 -5.78 2.47
N ILE A 48 -2.55 -5.45 2.32
CA ILE A 48 -3.22 -5.48 1.00
C ILE A 48 -2.50 -4.54 0.03
N ASN A 49 -2.12 -3.32 0.45
CA ASN A 49 -1.37 -2.40 -0.40
C ASN A 49 0.00 -2.98 -0.80
N VAL A 50 0.71 -3.65 0.10
CA VAL A 50 1.97 -4.35 -0.23
C VAL A 50 1.72 -5.43 -1.29
N VAL A 51 0.72 -6.29 -1.08
CA VAL A 51 0.39 -7.38 -2.01
C VAL A 51 -0.01 -6.84 -3.38
N LEU A 52 -0.86 -5.81 -3.43
CA LEU A 52 -1.26 -5.17 -4.68
C LEU A 52 -0.08 -4.48 -5.36
N GLY A 53 0.82 -3.83 -4.62
CA GLY A 53 2.05 -3.26 -5.16
C GLY A 53 2.98 -4.32 -5.76
N ILE A 54 3.12 -5.48 -5.12
CA ILE A 54 3.88 -6.62 -5.66
C ILE A 54 3.21 -7.18 -6.91
N LEU A 55 1.90 -7.40 -6.90
CA LEU A 55 1.17 -7.89 -8.07
C LEU A 55 1.25 -6.90 -9.23
N ALA A 56 1.16 -5.59 -8.98
CA ALA A 56 1.34 -4.56 -9.99
C ALA A 56 2.78 -4.56 -10.53
N LEU A 57 3.77 -4.68 -9.64
CA LEU A 57 5.16 -4.81 -10.05
C LEU A 57 5.42 -6.05 -10.89
N ILE A 58 4.78 -7.19 -10.61
CA ILE A 58 4.88 -8.39 -11.46
C ILE A 58 4.14 -8.19 -12.78
N GLY A 59 2.95 -7.58 -12.73
CA GLY A 59 2.13 -7.28 -13.90
C GLY A 59 2.81 -6.34 -14.90
N SER A 60 3.63 -5.40 -14.43
CA SER A 60 4.35 -4.47 -15.31
C SER A 60 5.42 -5.13 -16.18
N TRP A 61 5.77 -6.40 -15.95
CA TRP A 61 6.69 -7.14 -16.83
C TRP A 61 5.98 -7.66 -18.07
N PHE A 62 4.64 -7.65 -18.06
CA PHE A 62 3.79 -8.18 -19.13
C PHE A 62 3.04 -7.10 -19.91
N ILE A 63 3.15 -5.83 -19.50
CA ILE A 63 2.49 -4.65 -20.10
C ILE A 63 3.57 -3.73 -20.65
#